data_AF-A0AAD6XY90-F1
#
_entry.id   AF-A0AAD6XY90-F1
#
_cell.length_a   1.000
_cell.length_b   1.000
_cell.length_c   1.000
_cell.angle_alpha   90.00
_cell.angle_beta   90.00
_cell.angle_gamma   90.00
#
_symmetry.space_group_name_H-M   'P 1'
#
loop_
_entity.id
_entity.type
_entity.pdbx_description
1 polymer ?
#
loop_
_entity_poly.entity_id
_entity_poly.type
_entity_poly.pdbx_seq_one_letter_code
_entity_poly.pdbx_strand_id
1 'polypeptide(L)'
;MFAAPTVLFLSILSLTSDVIAKPLSYRRDQALVLRNAPDLAIQARDNSSISFNNWNNISALQGFDNFNGQGNFNGRKNGQNIVVKEVQTQCQTVQINRVQQKLVILQEIAKRIITEQICDVQTQTIVLRQHNGALEVFRDDIQRKTVARQVGFDEQIASKLSTIVKDDGSLSADDSGFSGSDVGKNLVVPQGNNWNDASSPALVQAALDAATSADSQS
;
A
#
# COMPACT_ATOMS: atom_id res chain seq x y z
N MET A 1 -1.47 78.86 23.06
CA MET A 1 -0.04 78.79 22.67
C MET A 1 0.16 77.44 21.97
N PHE A 2 0.69 77.49 20.75
CA PHE A 2 0.99 76.40 19.81
C PHE A 2 1.81 75.25 20.49
N ALA A 3 1.83 73.97 20.08
CA ALA A 3 1.78 73.38 18.74
C ALA A 3 1.39 71.88 18.79
N ALA A 4 0.90 71.37 17.66
CA ALA A 4 0.85 69.95 17.28
C ALA A 4 2.05 69.62 16.33
N PRO A 5 2.08 68.50 15.57
CA PRO A 5 2.64 67.18 15.89
C PRO A 5 3.76 66.71 14.92
N THR A 6 4.51 65.64 15.25
CA THR A 6 5.46 64.93 14.35
C THR A 6 5.71 63.52 14.93
N VAL A 7 5.21 62.38 14.42
CA VAL A 7 5.29 61.64 13.13
C VAL A 7 6.65 60.91 12.89
N LEU A 8 6.53 59.60 12.54
CA LEU A 8 7.47 58.63 11.91
C LEU A 8 8.45 57.87 12.86
N PHE A 9 8.71 56.55 12.76
CA PHE A 9 8.86 55.66 11.60
C PHE A 9 8.54 54.16 11.90
N LEU A 10 8.22 53.41 10.84
CA LEU A 10 7.97 51.96 10.70
C LEU A 10 9.12 51.03 11.12
N SER A 11 8.81 49.77 11.47
CA SER A 11 9.32 48.59 10.72
C SER A 11 8.55 47.30 11.04
N ILE A 12 7.98 46.72 9.98
CA ILE A 12 7.36 45.39 9.91
C ILE A 12 8.51 44.39 9.71
N LEU A 13 8.69 43.42 10.59
CA LEU A 13 9.55 42.25 10.34
C LEU A 13 8.68 41.11 9.81
N SER A 14 8.55 41.06 8.47
CA SER A 14 8.12 39.88 7.74
C SER A 14 9.30 38.90 7.67
N LEU A 15 9.22 37.78 8.40
CA LEU A 15 10.08 36.63 8.14
C LEU A 15 9.55 35.92 6.89
N THR A 16 10.11 36.28 5.74
CA THR A 16 9.94 35.51 4.51
C THR A 16 10.79 34.26 4.61
N SER A 17 10.14 33.10 4.70
CA SER A 17 10.77 31.79 4.60
C SER A 17 11.17 31.52 3.16
N ASP A 18 12.45 31.73 2.84
CA ASP A 18 13.06 31.20 1.63
C ASP A 18 13.25 29.68 1.79
N VAL A 19 12.19 28.91 1.52
CA VAL A 19 12.35 27.49 1.19
C VAL A 19 12.55 27.40 -0.32
N ILE A 20 13.81 27.46 -0.72
CA ILE A 20 14.22 27.01 -2.06
C ILE A 20 13.98 25.50 -2.10
N ALA A 21 12.77 25.10 -2.48
CA ALA A 21 12.47 23.76 -2.93
C ALA A 21 13.28 23.53 -4.21
N LYS A 22 14.48 22.96 -4.07
CA LYS A 22 15.23 22.47 -5.23
C LYS A 22 14.47 21.29 -5.82
N PRO A 23 14.20 21.25 -7.14
CA PRO A 23 13.74 20.03 -7.77
C PRO A 23 14.80 18.93 -7.56
N LEU A 24 14.36 17.74 -7.14
CA LEU A 24 15.19 16.56 -6.98
C LEU A 24 15.73 16.12 -8.34
N SER A 25 16.92 16.62 -8.70
CA SER A 25 17.73 16.16 -9.83
C SER A 25 19.15 15.87 -9.36
N TYR A 26 19.31 15.16 -8.24
CA TYR A 26 20.63 14.77 -7.75
C TYR A 26 20.56 13.53 -6.84
N ARG A 27 20.14 12.40 -7.40
CA ARG A 27 20.41 11.07 -6.82
C ARG A 27 20.34 9.94 -7.85
N ARG A 28 20.77 10.20 -9.08
CA ARG A 28 20.86 9.18 -10.14
C ARG A 28 22.16 8.38 -10.11
N ASP A 29 23.17 8.84 -9.36
CA ASP A 29 24.54 8.31 -9.53
C ASP A 29 24.92 7.19 -8.54
N GLN A 30 24.16 6.98 -7.46
CA GLN A 30 24.42 5.86 -6.53
C GLN A 30 23.82 4.53 -7.00
N ALA A 31 22.87 4.55 -7.94
CA ALA A 31 22.30 3.33 -8.52
C ALA A 31 23.20 2.69 -9.60
N LEU A 32 24.18 3.44 -10.13
CA LEU A 32 25.10 2.96 -11.16
C LEU A 32 26.36 2.28 -10.60
N VAL A 33 26.71 2.53 -9.33
CA VAL A 33 27.90 1.92 -8.69
C VAL A 33 27.63 0.49 -8.21
N LEU A 34 26.36 0.11 -7.97
CA LEU A 34 25.96 -1.24 -7.58
C LEU A 34 25.89 -2.24 -8.75
N ARG A 35 26.10 -1.82 -10.00
CA ARG A 35 26.09 -2.73 -11.17
C ARG A 35 27.43 -3.42 -11.44
N ASN A 36 28.52 -2.99 -10.80
CA ASN A 36 29.88 -3.45 -11.13
C ASN A 36 30.63 -4.12 -9.96
N ALA A 37 29.93 -4.53 -8.90
CA ALA A 37 30.55 -5.37 -7.87
C ALA A 37 30.59 -6.83 -8.37
N PRO A 38 31.76 -7.46 -8.51
CA PRO A 38 31.86 -8.85 -8.91
C PRO A 38 31.31 -9.77 -7.81
N ASP A 39 30.58 -10.79 -8.26
CA ASP A 39 30.04 -11.94 -7.53
C ASP A 39 30.75 -12.27 -6.20
N LEU A 40 30.26 -11.66 -5.12
CA LEU A 40 30.20 -12.35 -3.84
C LEU A 40 28.86 -13.08 -3.81
N ALA A 41 28.83 -14.22 -4.51
CA ALA A 41 27.84 -15.24 -4.30
C ALA A 41 27.95 -15.73 -2.85
N ILE A 42 27.33 -14.98 -1.94
CA ILE A 42 26.75 -15.57 -0.75
C ILE A 42 25.79 -16.60 -1.32
N GLN A 43 26.17 -17.87 -1.18
CA GLN A 43 25.26 -19.01 -1.28
C GLN A 43 24.18 -18.79 -0.21
N ALA A 44 23.21 -17.93 -0.52
CA ALA A 44 21.95 -17.89 0.16
C ALA A 44 21.40 -19.31 -0.02
N ARG A 45 21.25 -20.02 1.10
CA ARG A 45 20.47 -21.26 1.18
C ARG A 45 19.35 -21.18 0.17
N ASP A 46 19.29 -22.17 -0.72
CA ASP A 46 18.12 -22.45 -1.52
C ASP A 46 16.95 -22.69 -0.55
N ASN A 47 16.29 -21.59 -0.19
CA ASN A 47 15.16 -21.56 0.71
C ASN A 47 13.99 -21.90 -0.21
N SER A 48 13.81 -23.19 -0.49
CA SER A 48 12.81 -23.67 -1.44
C SER A 48 11.48 -23.01 -1.09
N SER A 49 11.04 -22.10 -1.97
CA SER A 49 9.82 -21.36 -1.72
C SER A 49 8.67 -22.35 -1.64
N ILE A 50 7.94 -22.34 -0.52
CA ILE A 50 6.73 -23.15 -0.35
C ILE A 50 5.78 -22.83 -1.51
N SER A 51 5.45 -23.87 -2.27
CA SER A 51 4.42 -23.84 -3.30
C SER A 51 3.10 -24.27 -2.68
N PHE A 52 2.04 -23.53 -2.97
CA PHE A 52 0.69 -23.92 -2.56
C PHE A 52 -0.08 -24.63 -3.66
N ASN A 53 0.47 -24.71 -4.88
CA ASN A 53 -0.10 -25.48 -5.97
C ASN A 53 -0.27 -26.96 -5.57
N ASN A 54 -1.52 -27.45 -5.53
CA ASN A 54 -1.88 -28.78 -5.06
C ASN A 54 -1.34 -29.12 -3.66
N TRP A 55 -1.21 -28.13 -2.77
CA TRP A 55 -0.67 -28.35 -1.43
C TRP A 55 -1.44 -29.44 -0.68
N ASN A 56 -0.71 -30.39 -0.11
CA ASN A 56 -1.26 -31.55 0.59
C ASN A 56 -2.32 -32.35 -0.21
N ASN A 57 -2.17 -32.41 -1.55
CA ASN A 57 -3.10 -33.06 -2.47
C ASN A 57 -4.53 -32.48 -2.47
N ILE A 58 -4.69 -31.21 -2.06
CA ILE A 58 -5.97 -30.51 -2.12
C ILE A 58 -6.18 -30.01 -3.56
N SER A 59 -7.14 -30.60 -4.27
CA SER A 59 -7.42 -30.25 -5.67
C SER A 59 -7.92 -28.82 -5.86
N ALA A 60 -8.59 -28.24 -4.86
CA ALA A 60 -9.02 -26.83 -4.88
C ALA A 60 -7.84 -25.84 -4.97
N LEU A 61 -6.62 -26.27 -4.62
CA LEU A 61 -5.40 -25.49 -4.72
C LEU A 61 -4.65 -25.72 -6.04
N GLN A 62 -5.22 -26.46 -6.98
CA GLN A 62 -4.63 -26.62 -8.31
C GLN A 62 -4.51 -25.24 -8.99
N GLY A 63 -3.29 -24.90 -9.40
CA GLY A 63 -2.97 -23.62 -10.00
C GLY A 63 -2.89 -22.45 -9.03
N PHE A 64 -2.90 -22.67 -7.70
CA PHE A 64 -2.89 -21.57 -6.71
C PHE A 64 -1.74 -20.57 -6.94
N ASP A 65 -0.52 -21.08 -7.18
CA ASP A 65 0.64 -20.24 -7.40
C ASP A 65 0.61 -19.48 -8.75
N ASN A 66 -0.35 -19.74 -9.64
CA ASN A 66 -0.48 -19.02 -10.90
C ASN A 66 -0.88 -17.56 -10.68
N PHE A 67 -1.53 -17.24 -9.56
CA PHE A 67 -1.97 -15.87 -9.30
C PHE A 67 -0.77 -14.94 -9.03
N ASN A 68 -0.01 -15.17 -7.96
CA ASN A 68 1.14 -14.33 -7.59
C ASN A 68 2.51 -14.86 -8.06
N GLY A 69 2.60 -16.12 -8.48
CA GLY A 69 3.86 -16.82 -8.74
C GLY A 69 4.42 -17.53 -7.49
N GLN A 70 5.21 -18.58 -7.74
CA GLN A 70 5.90 -19.32 -6.69
C GLN A 70 6.89 -18.41 -5.93
N GLY A 71 6.89 -18.50 -4.59
CA GLY A 71 7.76 -17.67 -3.75
C GLY A 71 7.38 -16.20 -3.68
N ASN A 72 6.18 -15.83 -4.13
CA ASN A 72 5.60 -14.50 -4.00
C ASN A 72 4.21 -14.57 -3.35
N PHE A 73 4.07 -15.41 -2.32
CA PHE A 73 2.78 -15.77 -1.72
C PHE A 73 1.83 -14.58 -1.50
N ASN A 74 2.31 -13.47 -0.94
CA ASN A 74 1.51 -12.27 -0.63
C ASN A 74 1.68 -11.10 -1.64
N GLY A 75 2.27 -11.34 -2.81
CA GLY A 75 2.47 -10.30 -3.82
C GLY A 75 3.56 -9.27 -3.49
N ARG A 76 4.36 -9.46 -2.43
CA ARG A 76 5.43 -8.51 -2.01
C ARG A 76 6.44 -8.20 -3.13
N LYS A 77 6.70 -9.17 -4.01
CA LYS A 77 7.64 -9.04 -5.13
C LYS A 77 7.02 -8.40 -6.38
N ASN A 78 5.72 -8.08 -6.36
CA ASN A 78 5.07 -7.40 -7.48
C ASN A 78 5.70 -6.02 -7.69
N GLY A 79 6.00 -5.71 -8.95
CA GLY A 79 6.43 -4.38 -9.35
C GLY A 79 5.30 -3.36 -9.23
N GLN A 80 5.67 -2.10 -9.01
CA GLN A 80 4.74 -0.98 -9.05
C GLN A 80 5.09 -0.07 -10.23
N ASN A 81 4.09 0.27 -11.03
CA ASN A 81 4.21 1.25 -12.10
C ASN A 81 3.28 2.42 -11.80
N ILE A 82 3.88 3.59 -11.56
CA ILE A 82 3.17 4.78 -11.12
C ILE A 82 2.52 5.44 -12.34
N VAL A 83 1.20 5.57 -12.31
CA VAL A 83 0.44 6.28 -13.34
C VAL A 83 0.23 7.73 -12.89
N VAL A 84 0.69 8.66 -13.71
CA VAL A 84 0.47 10.09 -13.50
C VAL A 84 -0.86 10.47 -14.14
N LYS A 85 -1.81 10.94 -13.32
CA LYS A 85 -3.13 11.38 -13.78
C LYS A 85 -3.17 12.89 -14.03
N GLU A 86 -3.97 13.29 -15.03
CA GLU A 86 -4.29 14.70 -15.28
C GLU A 86 -4.99 15.35 -14.08
N VAL A 87 -5.93 14.64 -13.46
CA VAL A 87 -6.55 15.02 -12.18
C VAL A 87 -5.88 14.25 -11.05
N GLN A 88 -5.12 14.96 -10.22
CA GLN A 88 -4.42 14.36 -9.09
C GLN A 88 -5.41 13.87 -8.03
N THR A 89 -5.33 12.60 -7.67
CA THR A 89 -6.02 12.06 -6.50
C THR A 89 -5.35 12.64 -5.26
N GLN A 90 -6.11 13.30 -4.38
CA GLN A 90 -5.58 13.87 -3.13
C GLN A 90 -6.18 13.17 -1.91
N CYS A 91 -5.40 13.06 -0.83
CA CYS A 91 -5.96 12.63 0.45
C CYS A 91 -6.94 13.69 0.98
N GLN A 92 -8.11 13.27 1.45
CA GLN A 92 -9.12 14.16 2.00
C GLN A 92 -9.33 13.86 3.48
N THR A 93 -9.45 14.90 4.30
CA THR A 93 -9.86 14.75 5.70
C THR A 93 -11.34 14.39 5.74
N VAL A 94 -11.65 13.19 6.22
CA VAL A 94 -13.01 12.69 6.44
C VAL A 94 -13.14 12.16 7.86
N GLN A 95 -14.37 12.03 8.35
CA GLN A 95 -14.62 11.42 9.65
C GLN A 95 -14.14 9.96 9.66
N ILE A 96 -13.32 9.58 10.65
CA ILE A 96 -12.68 8.26 10.72
C ILE A 96 -13.70 7.11 10.75
N ASN A 97 -14.86 7.31 11.38
CA ASN A 97 -15.94 6.33 11.42
C ASN A 97 -16.48 5.97 10.02
N ARG A 98 -16.48 6.92 9.08
CA ARG A 98 -16.89 6.66 7.68
C ARG A 98 -15.86 5.80 6.95
N VAL A 99 -14.58 5.97 7.25
CA VAL A 99 -13.51 5.11 6.71
C VAL A 99 -13.65 3.70 7.29
N GLN A 100 -13.83 3.59 8.62
CA GLN A 100 -14.02 2.31 9.30
C GLN A 100 -15.24 1.55 8.77
N GLN A 101 -16.38 2.20 8.57
CA GLN A 101 -17.57 1.58 7.97
C GLN A 101 -17.29 0.97 6.59
N LYS A 102 -16.57 1.69 5.72
CA LYS A 102 -16.20 1.19 4.39
C LYS A 102 -15.27 -0.01 4.48
N LEU A 103 -14.29 0.02 5.38
CA LEU A 103 -13.36 -1.09 5.58
C LEU A 103 -14.07 -2.33 6.14
N VAL A 104 -15.03 -2.16 7.06
CA VAL A 104 -15.85 -3.27 7.58
C VAL A 104 -16.69 -3.89 6.47
N ILE A 105 -17.24 -3.10 5.54
CA ILE A 105 -17.96 -3.64 4.37
C ILE A 105 -17.02 -4.52 3.53
N LEU A 106 -15.82 -4.05 3.21
CA LEU A 106 -14.84 -4.83 2.45
C LEU A 106 -14.42 -6.10 3.20
N GLN A 107 -14.29 -6.04 4.52
CA GLN A 107 -13.99 -7.19 5.37
C GLN A 107 -15.10 -8.25 5.33
N GLU A 108 -16.37 -7.85 5.46
CA GLU A 108 -17.50 -8.79 5.37
C GLU A 108 -17.67 -9.36 3.96
N ILE A 109 -17.41 -8.56 2.91
CA ILE A 109 -17.37 -9.06 1.54
C ILE A 109 -16.24 -10.08 1.35
N ALA A 110 -15.04 -9.84 1.90
CA ALA A 110 -13.95 -10.81 1.85
C ALA A 110 -14.29 -12.12 2.58
N LYS A 111 -14.91 -12.04 3.77
CA LYS A 111 -15.43 -13.21 4.48
C LYS A 111 -16.43 -13.97 3.62
N ARG A 112 -17.41 -13.26 3.05
CA ARG A 112 -18.44 -13.84 2.19
C ARG A 112 -17.85 -14.57 0.98
N ILE A 113 -16.89 -13.96 0.28
CA ILE A 113 -16.18 -14.60 -0.84
C ILE A 113 -15.53 -15.90 -0.39
N ILE A 114 -14.74 -15.86 0.68
CA ILE A 114 -14.01 -17.03 1.18
C ILE A 114 -14.98 -18.14 1.62
N THR A 115 -16.04 -17.80 2.36
CA THR A 115 -16.95 -18.80 2.93
C THR A 115 -17.96 -19.37 1.93
N GLU A 116 -18.38 -18.59 0.94
CA GLU A 116 -19.35 -19.04 -0.07
C GLU A 116 -18.68 -19.73 -1.27
N GLN A 117 -17.44 -19.36 -1.63
CA GLN A 117 -16.78 -19.87 -2.85
C GLN A 117 -15.73 -20.95 -2.60
N ILE A 118 -15.30 -21.16 -1.35
CA ILE A 118 -14.29 -22.17 -1.00
C ILE A 118 -14.90 -23.13 0.02
N CYS A 119 -14.98 -24.42 -0.32
CA CYS A 119 -15.64 -25.41 0.53
C CYS A 119 -14.76 -25.95 1.66
N ASP A 120 -13.44 -26.07 1.44
CA ASP A 120 -12.54 -26.66 2.43
C ASP A 120 -11.81 -25.60 3.26
N VAL A 121 -11.75 -25.84 4.57
CA VAL A 121 -11.20 -24.89 5.55
C VAL A 121 -9.70 -24.65 5.36
N GLN A 122 -8.97 -25.61 4.79
CA GLN A 122 -7.55 -25.50 4.52
C GLN A 122 -7.30 -24.45 3.42
N THR A 123 -8.02 -24.52 2.31
CA THR A 123 -7.95 -23.54 1.22
C THR A 123 -8.43 -22.17 1.71
N GLN A 124 -9.52 -22.10 2.49
CA GLN A 124 -9.96 -20.85 3.12
C GLN A 124 -8.86 -20.23 3.97
N THR A 125 -8.15 -21.04 4.78
CA THR A 125 -7.06 -20.60 5.63
C THR A 125 -5.89 -20.05 4.82
N ILE A 126 -5.51 -20.74 3.74
CA ILE A 126 -4.40 -20.32 2.86
C ILE A 126 -4.75 -19.01 2.14
N VAL A 127 -5.95 -18.89 1.57
CA VAL A 127 -6.42 -17.68 0.89
C VAL A 127 -6.53 -16.50 1.87
N LEU A 128 -7.09 -16.72 3.06
CA LEU A 128 -7.17 -15.69 4.10
C LEU A 128 -5.78 -15.21 4.53
N ARG A 129 -4.82 -16.14 4.70
CA ARG A 129 -3.43 -15.79 5.05
C ARG A 129 -2.76 -15.00 3.93
N GLN A 130 -3.00 -15.35 2.66
CA GLN A 130 -2.51 -14.61 1.50
C GLN A 130 -3.06 -13.19 1.48
N HIS A 131 -4.37 -13.02 1.68
CA HIS A 131 -5.02 -11.72 1.74
C HIS A 131 -4.47 -10.84 2.87
N ASN A 132 -4.37 -11.39 4.10
CA ASN A 132 -3.79 -10.67 5.24
C ASN A 132 -2.32 -10.29 4.98
N GLY A 133 -1.56 -11.19 4.34
CA GLY A 133 -0.18 -10.91 3.95
C GLY A 133 -0.06 -9.72 2.98
N ALA A 134 -1.04 -9.52 2.09
CA ALA A 134 -1.05 -8.36 1.20
C ALA A 134 -1.34 -7.05 1.97
N LEU A 135 -2.22 -7.09 2.98
CA LEU A 135 -2.44 -5.96 3.88
C LEU A 135 -1.20 -5.65 4.75
N GLU A 136 -0.45 -6.67 5.18
CA GLU A 136 0.85 -6.49 5.85
C GLU A 136 1.87 -5.80 4.94
N VAL A 137 1.91 -6.15 3.64
CA VAL A 137 2.75 -5.47 2.65
C VAL A 137 2.34 -3.99 2.53
N PHE A 138 1.05 -3.71 2.41
CA PHE A 138 0.56 -2.32 2.35
C PHE A 138 0.87 -1.53 3.63
N ARG A 139 0.79 -2.17 4.80
CA ARG A 139 1.21 -1.58 6.08
C ARG A 139 2.71 -1.24 6.07
N ASP A 140 3.55 -2.10 5.49
CA ASP A 140 4.99 -1.82 5.36
C ASP A 140 5.24 -0.66 4.37
N ASP A 141 4.42 -0.54 3.31
CA ASP A 141 4.44 0.60 2.38
C ASP A 141 4.07 1.90 3.12
N ILE A 142 3.01 1.91 3.94
CA ILE A 142 2.60 3.08 4.77
C ILE A 142 3.74 3.53 5.70
N GLN A 143 4.47 2.58 6.29
CA GLN A 143 5.63 2.86 7.13
C GLN A 143 6.87 3.30 6.33
N ARG A 144 6.81 3.27 4.99
CA ARG A 144 7.94 3.52 4.09
C ARG A 144 9.16 2.65 4.41
N LYS A 145 8.93 1.39 4.83
CA LYS A 145 9.99 0.43 5.18
C LYS A 145 10.86 0.02 3.99
N THR A 146 10.35 0.19 2.77
CA THR A 146 11.08 -0.14 1.53
C THR A 146 11.15 1.08 0.62
N VAL A 147 12.29 1.24 -0.07
CA VAL A 147 12.51 2.35 -1.02
C VAL A 147 11.92 2.04 -2.40
N ALA A 148 11.73 0.76 -2.72
CA ALA A 148 11.27 0.30 -4.02
C ALA A 148 9.75 0.40 -4.21
N ARG A 149 8.99 0.54 -3.12
CA ARG A 149 7.52 0.59 -3.14
C ARG A 149 7.01 1.93 -2.63
N GLN A 150 5.83 2.32 -3.11
CA GLN A 150 5.12 3.54 -2.82
C GLN A 150 3.75 3.23 -2.19
N VAL A 151 3.23 4.19 -1.42
CA VAL A 151 1.90 4.11 -0.81
C VAL A 151 0.86 4.52 -1.85
N GLY A 152 0.09 3.56 -2.33
CA GLY A 152 -0.94 3.80 -3.34
C GLY A 152 -1.85 2.59 -3.51
N PHE A 153 -2.69 2.66 -4.55
CA PHE A 153 -3.56 1.56 -4.94
C PHE A 153 -3.53 1.39 -6.46
N ASP A 154 -3.75 0.16 -6.94
CA ASP A 154 -3.90 -0.10 -8.37
C ASP A 154 -5.31 0.32 -8.82
N GLU A 155 -5.40 1.33 -9.68
CA GLU A 155 -6.70 1.89 -10.07
C GLU A 155 -7.54 0.94 -10.93
N GLN A 156 -6.91 0.14 -11.79
CA GLN A 156 -7.62 -0.77 -12.68
C GLN A 156 -8.23 -1.90 -11.87
N ILE A 157 -7.49 -2.42 -10.89
CA ILE A 157 -8.03 -3.43 -9.97
C ILE A 157 -9.09 -2.82 -9.05
N ALA A 158 -8.83 -1.64 -8.47
CA ALA A 158 -9.79 -0.97 -7.59
C ALA A 158 -11.12 -0.65 -8.29
N SER A 159 -11.11 -0.32 -9.58
CA SER A 159 -12.33 -0.07 -10.36
C SER A 159 -13.23 -1.29 -10.54
N LYS A 160 -12.72 -2.51 -10.29
CA LYS A 160 -13.48 -3.76 -10.40
C LYS A 160 -14.32 -4.06 -9.16
N LEU A 161 -14.36 -3.19 -8.15
CA LEU A 161 -15.14 -3.41 -6.93
C LEU A 161 -16.61 -3.80 -7.22
N SER A 162 -17.23 -3.18 -8.23
CA SER A 162 -18.63 -3.45 -8.59
C SER A 162 -18.84 -4.83 -9.24
N THR A 163 -17.80 -5.54 -9.65
CA THR A 163 -17.92 -6.86 -10.29
C THR A 163 -18.03 -8.00 -9.28
N ILE A 164 -17.84 -7.72 -7.99
CA ILE A 164 -17.85 -8.76 -6.94
C ILE A 164 -19.26 -9.30 -6.67
N VAL A 165 -20.27 -8.44 -6.72
CA VAL A 165 -21.66 -8.77 -6.38
C VAL A 165 -22.53 -8.42 -7.58
N LYS A 166 -23.37 -9.37 -8.01
CA LYS A 166 -24.33 -9.18 -9.09
C LYS A 166 -25.52 -8.33 -8.64
N ASP A 167 -26.33 -7.89 -9.60
CA ASP A 167 -27.53 -7.09 -9.33
C ASP A 167 -28.55 -7.82 -8.43
N ASP A 168 -28.53 -9.15 -8.40
CA ASP A 168 -29.38 -9.98 -7.52
C ASP A 168 -28.83 -10.16 -6.10
N GLY A 169 -27.67 -9.57 -5.79
CA GLY A 169 -27.00 -9.66 -4.50
C GLY A 169 -26.17 -10.93 -4.29
N SER A 170 -26.13 -11.86 -5.25
CA SER A 170 -25.24 -13.02 -5.23
C SER A 170 -23.80 -12.64 -5.61
N LEU A 171 -22.83 -13.45 -5.19
CA LEU A 171 -21.44 -13.25 -5.61
C LEU A 171 -21.28 -13.57 -7.11
N SER A 172 -20.44 -12.79 -7.79
CA SER A 172 -19.99 -13.16 -9.13
C SER A 172 -19.06 -14.36 -9.09
N ALA A 173 -19.21 -15.24 -10.08
CA ALA A 173 -18.29 -16.34 -10.35
C ALA A 173 -17.39 -16.05 -11.57
N ASP A 174 -17.50 -14.83 -12.12
CA ASP A 174 -16.78 -14.44 -13.32
C ASP A 174 -15.31 -14.17 -13.01
N ASP A 175 -14.44 -14.62 -13.91
CA ASP A 175 -13.05 -14.19 -13.90
C ASP A 175 -12.99 -12.68 -14.17
N SER A 176 -12.40 -11.94 -13.23
CA SER A 176 -12.23 -10.50 -13.33
C SER A 176 -11.14 -10.09 -14.34
N GLY A 177 -10.46 -11.05 -14.98
CA GLY A 177 -9.55 -10.87 -16.10
C GLY A 177 -8.18 -10.33 -15.69
N PHE A 178 -7.70 -10.67 -14.49
CA PHE A 178 -6.39 -10.26 -14.02
C PHE A 178 -5.72 -11.34 -13.15
N SER A 179 -4.40 -11.29 -13.12
CA SER A 179 -3.53 -12.12 -12.28
C SER A 179 -2.93 -11.29 -11.15
N GLY A 180 -2.34 -11.95 -10.17
CA GLY A 180 -1.56 -11.29 -9.13
C GLY A 180 -0.39 -10.49 -9.70
N SER A 181 0.17 -10.89 -10.84
CA SER A 181 1.23 -10.11 -11.53
C SER A 181 0.75 -8.74 -12.03
N ASP A 182 -0.55 -8.55 -12.22
CA ASP A 182 -1.15 -7.28 -12.66
C ASP A 182 -1.31 -6.28 -11.51
N VAL A 183 -1.31 -6.75 -10.27
CA VAL A 183 -1.48 -5.92 -9.08
C VAL A 183 -0.28 -4.97 -8.93
N GLY A 184 -0.53 -3.67 -9.08
CA GLY A 184 0.46 -2.60 -8.95
C GLY A 184 0.92 -2.02 -10.28
N LYS A 185 0.49 -2.58 -11.42
CA LYS A 185 0.84 -2.07 -12.76
C LYS A 185 0.19 -0.72 -13.09
N ASN A 186 -0.86 -0.33 -12.36
CA ASN A 186 -1.54 0.96 -12.52
C ASN A 186 -1.62 1.71 -11.18
N LEU A 187 -0.47 1.88 -10.52
CA LEU A 187 -0.42 2.47 -9.19
C LEU A 187 -0.73 3.97 -9.25
N VAL A 188 -1.80 4.37 -8.58
CA VAL A 188 -2.07 5.77 -8.27
C VAL A 188 -1.55 6.05 -6.86
N VAL A 189 -0.66 7.03 -6.76
CA VAL A 189 -0.16 7.54 -5.48
C VAL A 189 -0.95 8.80 -5.14
N PRO A 190 -1.83 8.76 -4.12
CA PRO A 190 -2.54 9.96 -3.68
C PRO A 190 -1.55 11.04 -3.26
N GLN A 191 -1.72 12.24 -3.80
CA GLN A 191 -0.94 13.41 -3.43
C GLN A 191 -1.50 14.05 -2.15
N GLY A 192 -0.66 14.84 -1.51
CA GLY A 192 -0.97 15.52 -0.25
C GLY A 192 0.23 15.51 0.69
N ASN A 193 0.23 16.40 1.66
CA ASN A 193 1.32 16.53 2.64
C ASN A 193 1.03 15.67 3.89
N ASN A 194 0.83 14.36 3.69
CA ASN A 194 0.54 13.40 4.77
C ASN A 194 1.79 12.73 5.35
N TRP A 195 2.98 13.14 4.88
CA TRP A 195 4.26 12.61 5.34
C TRP A 195 5.29 13.71 5.49
N ASN A 196 5.95 13.72 6.64
CA ASN A 196 7.09 14.57 6.96
C ASN A 196 8.29 13.68 7.27
N ASP A 197 9.35 13.75 6.45
CA ASP A 197 10.53 12.89 6.59
C ASP A 197 11.24 13.03 7.94
N ALA A 198 11.09 14.16 8.64
CA ALA A 198 11.71 14.39 9.94
C ALA A 198 10.92 13.78 11.11
N SER A 199 9.59 13.70 11.02
CA SER A 199 8.74 13.31 12.16
C SER A 199 7.84 12.09 11.91
N SER A 200 7.37 11.88 10.68
CA SER A 200 6.48 10.77 10.34
C SER A 200 7.05 9.38 10.65
N PRO A 201 8.34 9.07 10.43
CA PRO A 201 8.86 7.74 10.77
C PRO A 201 8.60 7.34 12.23
N ALA A 202 8.94 8.23 13.17
CA ALA A 202 8.75 7.98 14.61
C ALA A 202 7.26 7.95 14.99
N LEU A 203 6.46 8.88 14.44
CA LEU A 203 5.02 8.96 14.73
C LEU A 203 4.25 7.73 14.21
N VAL A 204 4.60 7.25 13.02
CA VAL A 204 3.98 6.05 12.43
C VAL A 204 4.36 4.80 13.22
N GLN A 205 5.62 4.68 13.64
CA GLN A 205 6.04 3.56 14.49
C GLN A 205 5.30 3.57 15.84
N ALA A 206 5.22 4.73 16.51
CA ALA A 206 4.49 4.87 17.76
C ALA A 206 3.00 4.52 17.61
N ALA A 207 2.37 4.92 16.50
CA ALA A 207 0.99 4.56 16.20
C ALA A 207 0.82 3.05 15.98
N LEU A 208 1.75 2.40 15.29
CA LEU A 208 1.73 0.95 15.09
C LEU A 208 1.91 0.19 16.41
N ASP A 209 2.82 0.63 17.28
CA ASP A 209 3.06 0.01 18.58
C ASP A 209 1.83 0.11 19.48
N ALA A 210 1.17 1.27 19.50
CA ALA A 210 -0.08 1.47 20.21
C ALA A 210 -1.20 0.57 19.67
N ALA A 211 -1.35 0.48 18.35
CA ALA A 211 -2.35 -0.38 17.72
C ALA A 211 -2.12 -1.86 18.02
N THR A 212 -0.86 -2.32 17.93
CA THR A 212 -0.49 -3.71 18.23
C THR A 212 -0.73 -4.04 19.70
N SER A 213 -0.42 -3.10 20.60
CA SER A 213 -0.68 -3.26 22.02
C SER A 213 -2.18 -3.40 22.32
N ALA A 214 -3.03 -2.63 21.64
CA ALA A 214 -4.48 -2.73 21.78
C ALA A 214 -5.02 -4.07 21.25
N ASP A 215 -4.53 -4.55 20.11
CA ASP A 215 -4.90 -5.85 19.52
C ASP A 215 -4.52 -7.02 20.43
N SER A 216 -3.36 -6.96 21.09
CA SER A 216 -2.94 -8.00 22.05
C SER A 216 -3.77 -8.08 23.34
N GLN A 217 -4.64 -7.08 23.60
CA GLN A 217 -5.49 -7.01 24.79
C GLN A 217 -6.94 -7.44 24.55
N SER A 218 -7.34 -7.67 23.28
CA SER A 218 -8.66 -8.15 22.88
C SER A 218 -8.74 -9.67 22.79
#